data_AF-A0A6P2HWH3-F1
#
_entry.id   AF-A0A6P2HWH3-F1
#
_cell.length_a   1.000
_cell.length_b   1.000
_cell.length_c   1.000
_cell.angle_alpha   90.00
_cell.angle_beta   90.00
_cell.angle_gamma   90.00
#
_symmetry.space_group_name_H-M   'P 1'
#
loop_
_entity.id
_entity.type
_entity.pdbx_description
1 polymer ?
#
loop_
_entity_poly.entity_id
_entity_poly.type
_entity_poly.pdbx_seq_one_letter_code
_entity_poly.pdbx_strand_id
1 'polypeptide(L)'
;MHYHPDDIHRLYRSVPTLQLNRPAPAERFLAAAVETGAELGHVLRDYPQVRYQPLDFHYLCQQSLSVLDDALLADLTRDMDHGWRGAQWAALLIALSGDARHLPHLDAVRGHRGVEWTAGLADAAVHPKAASADSRCCRLIVDLRTQLASLPRVAVRLRKPSPPEIVAATAAAVRAAYRRGDVATALAIARD
;
A
#
# COMPACT_ATOMS: atom_id res chain seq x y z
N MET A 1 11.30 10.60 -3.43
CA MET A 1 10.21 10.29 -2.49
C MET A 1 9.29 11.49 -2.43
N HIS A 2 8.01 11.31 -2.77
CA HIS A 2 6.98 12.36 -2.72
C HIS A 2 6.31 12.41 -1.34
N TYR A 3 6.26 11.28 -0.64
CA TYR A 3 5.72 11.14 0.71
C TYR A 3 6.81 10.74 1.73
N HIS A 4 6.49 10.96 3.00
CA HIS A 4 7.36 10.62 4.11
C HIS A 4 7.58 9.10 4.17
N PRO A 5 8.83 8.61 4.23
CA PRO A 5 9.14 7.18 4.18
C PRO A 5 8.39 6.32 5.21
N ASP A 6 8.25 6.81 6.45
CA ASP A 6 7.50 6.09 7.50
C ASP A 6 6.03 5.86 7.15
N ASP A 7 5.38 6.81 6.47
CA ASP A 7 3.97 6.70 6.12
C ASP A 7 3.82 5.64 5.02
N ILE A 8 4.72 5.64 4.03
CA ILE A 8 4.79 4.60 3.00
C ILE A 8 5.09 3.22 3.60
N HIS A 9 6.05 3.13 4.53
CA HIS A 9 6.38 1.87 5.19
C HIS A 9 5.20 1.31 5.99
N ARG A 10 4.44 2.17 6.68
CA ARG A 10 3.23 1.76 7.43
C ARG A 10 2.16 1.17 6.51
N LEU A 11 2.01 1.67 5.28
CA LEU A 11 1.01 1.18 4.33
C LEU A 11 1.27 -0.27 3.92
N TYR A 12 2.53 -0.67 3.68
CA TYR A 12 2.81 -2.03 3.22
C TYR A 12 3.34 -2.98 4.30
N ARG A 13 3.72 -2.49 5.48
CA ARG A 13 4.28 -3.33 6.57
C ARG A 13 3.34 -4.44 7.02
N SER A 14 2.03 -4.17 7.04
CA SER A 14 1.01 -5.14 7.47
C SER A 14 0.45 -5.97 6.32
N VAL A 15 0.90 -5.75 5.08
CA VAL A 15 0.46 -6.53 3.92
C VAL A 15 1.02 -7.94 4.05
N PRO A 16 0.19 -8.99 3.87
CA PRO A 16 0.64 -10.38 3.89
C PRO A 16 1.34 -10.74 2.57
N THR A 17 2.45 -10.05 2.30
CA THR A 17 3.19 -10.08 1.03
C THR A 17 3.58 -11.50 0.61
N LEU A 18 3.97 -12.36 1.55
CA LEU A 18 4.32 -13.76 1.30
C LEU A 18 3.12 -14.67 0.98
N GLN A 19 1.92 -14.31 1.43
CA GLN A 19 0.71 -15.03 1.03
C GLN A 19 0.24 -14.57 -0.34
N LEU A 20 0.51 -13.31 -0.69
CA LEU A 20 0.01 -12.65 -1.89
C LEU A 20 1.03 -12.60 -3.05
N ASN A 21 2.20 -13.23 -2.95
CA ASN A 21 3.22 -13.15 -4.01
C ASN A 21 3.26 -14.37 -4.93
N ARG A 22 2.39 -15.37 -4.69
CA ARG A 22 2.32 -16.62 -5.47
C ARG A 22 0.88 -17.08 -5.61
N PRO A 23 0.52 -17.79 -6.70
CA PRO A 23 -0.87 -18.10 -7.00
C PRO A 23 -1.59 -18.91 -5.93
N ALA A 24 -1.08 -20.08 -5.54
CA ALA A 24 -1.78 -20.97 -4.60
C ALA A 24 -2.02 -20.40 -3.18
N PRO A 25 -1.05 -19.74 -2.52
CA PRO A 25 -1.34 -19.07 -1.24
C PRO A 25 -2.22 -17.83 -1.43
N ALA A 26 -2.07 -17.08 -2.53
CA ALA A 26 -2.86 -15.88 -2.76
C ALA A 26 -4.33 -16.22 -2.98
N GLU A 27 -4.61 -17.28 -3.75
CA GLU A 27 -5.97 -17.76 -3.96
C GLU A 27 -6.66 -18.09 -2.64
N ARG A 28 -6.01 -18.86 -1.77
CA ARG A 28 -6.57 -19.23 -0.45
C ARG A 28 -6.81 -18.00 0.42
N PHE A 29 -5.84 -17.09 0.46
CA PHE A 29 -5.95 -15.86 1.24
C PHE A 29 -7.07 -14.96 0.73
N LEU A 30 -7.12 -14.71 -0.59
CA LEU A 30 -8.13 -13.87 -1.21
C LEU A 30 -9.52 -14.49 -1.11
N ALA A 31 -9.65 -15.81 -1.23
CA ALA A 31 -10.92 -16.50 -1.03
C ALA A 31 -11.46 -16.29 0.38
N ALA A 32 -10.62 -16.48 1.41
CA ALA A 32 -11.00 -16.24 2.79
C ALA A 32 -11.35 -14.75 3.04
N ALA A 33 -10.59 -13.82 2.44
CA ALA A 33 -10.89 -12.39 2.54
C ALA A 33 -12.24 -12.04 1.89
N VAL A 34 -12.54 -12.57 0.70
CA VAL A 34 -13.82 -12.36 0.03
C VAL A 34 -14.98 -12.95 0.84
N GLU A 35 -14.83 -14.16 1.37
CA GLU A 35 -15.82 -14.80 2.24
C GLU A 35 -16.09 -13.97 3.50
N THR A 36 -15.01 -13.55 4.18
CA THR A 36 -15.10 -12.69 5.37
C THR A 36 -15.79 -11.36 5.07
N GLY A 37 -15.47 -10.74 3.92
CA GLY A 37 -16.11 -9.49 3.48
C GLY A 37 -17.60 -9.66 3.15
N ALA A 38 -18.01 -10.83 2.67
CA ALA A 38 -19.41 -11.13 2.40
C ALA A 38 -20.20 -11.33 3.71
N GLU A 39 -19.63 -12.06 4.68
CA GLU A 39 -20.24 -12.31 5.98
C GLU A 39 -20.33 -11.02 6.83
N LEU A 40 -19.23 -10.28 6.90
CA LEU A 40 -19.07 -9.12 7.80
C LEU A 40 -19.19 -7.78 7.08
N GLY A 41 -19.69 -7.75 5.85
CA GLY A 41 -19.85 -6.51 5.07
C GLY A 41 -20.73 -5.46 5.77
N HIS A 42 -21.68 -5.90 6.59
CA HIS A 42 -22.49 -5.02 7.44
C HIS A 42 -21.62 -4.28 8.49
N VAL A 43 -20.66 -4.97 9.12
CA VAL A 43 -19.72 -4.35 10.09
C VAL A 43 -18.87 -3.27 9.41
N LEU A 44 -18.36 -3.55 8.21
CA LEU A 44 -17.59 -2.56 7.43
C LEU A 44 -18.41 -1.30 7.10
N ARG A 45 -19.70 -1.49 6.80
CA ARG A 45 -20.60 -0.39 6.43
C ARG A 45 -21.02 0.44 7.63
N ASP A 46 -21.40 -0.23 8.72
CA ASP A 46 -21.98 0.41 9.90
C ASP A 46 -20.88 1.00 10.81
N TYR A 47 -19.68 0.40 10.80
CA TYR A 47 -18.55 0.80 11.64
C TYR A 47 -17.23 0.91 10.86
N PRO A 48 -17.15 1.80 9.84
CA PRO A 48 -15.98 1.91 8.97
C PRO A 48 -14.71 2.40 9.68
N GLN A 49 -14.84 2.99 10.87
CA GLN A 49 -13.74 3.51 11.67
C GLN A 49 -13.34 2.59 12.83
N VAL A 50 -14.18 1.59 13.16
CA VAL A 50 -13.89 0.65 14.24
C VAL A 50 -13.10 -0.50 13.65
N ARG A 51 -11.85 -0.64 14.08
CA ARG A 51 -11.01 -1.74 13.60
C ARG A 51 -11.50 -3.06 14.17
N TYR A 52 -12.05 -3.91 13.31
CA TYR A 52 -12.39 -5.29 13.62
C TYR A 52 -11.41 -6.25 12.95
N GLN A 53 -10.69 -7.05 13.76
CA GLN A 53 -9.55 -7.85 13.30
C GLN A 53 -9.82 -8.74 12.07
N PRO A 54 -10.97 -9.42 11.92
CA PRO A 54 -11.25 -10.21 10.70
C PRO A 54 -11.22 -9.39 9.41
N LEU A 55 -11.46 -8.08 9.50
CA LEU A 55 -11.54 -7.14 8.38
C LEU A 55 -10.28 -6.29 8.22
N ASP A 56 -9.20 -6.61 8.93
CA ASP A 56 -7.93 -5.86 8.88
C ASP A 56 -7.42 -5.68 7.43
N PHE A 57 -7.57 -6.70 6.58
CA PHE A 57 -7.17 -6.63 5.18
C PHE A 57 -8.05 -5.67 4.37
N HIS A 58 -9.38 -5.67 4.60
CA HIS A 58 -10.30 -4.72 3.94
C HIS A 58 -9.98 -3.28 4.32
N TYR A 59 -9.76 -3.01 5.62
CA TYR A 59 -9.37 -1.68 6.09
C TYR A 59 -8.05 -1.23 5.47
N LEU A 60 -7.07 -2.13 5.37
CA LEU A 60 -5.77 -1.86 4.74
C LEU A 60 -5.90 -1.50 3.25
N CYS A 61 -6.68 -2.28 2.50
CA CYS A 61 -6.99 -2.02 1.11
C CYS A 61 -7.71 -0.68 0.93
N GLN A 62 -8.75 -0.42 1.73
CA GLN A 62 -9.53 0.82 1.68
C GLN A 62 -8.69 2.05 2.00
N GLN A 63 -7.87 1.99 3.04
CA GLN A 63 -6.94 3.07 3.41
C GLN A 63 -5.95 3.34 2.28
N SER A 64 -5.34 2.30 1.72
CA SER A 64 -4.35 2.45 0.66
C SER A 64 -4.97 2.96 -0.65
N LEU A 65 -6.17 2.50 -1.01
CA LEU A 65 -6.91 2.99 -2.18
C LEU A 65 -7.36 4.45 -2.02
N SER A 66 -7.61 4.91 -0.80
CA SER A 66 -8.02 6.31 -0.55
C SER A 66 -6.94 7.34 -0.85
N VAL A 67 -5.67 6.92 -0.83
CA VAL A 67 -4.48 7.74 -1.12
C VAL A 67 -3.76 7.28 -2.39
N LEU A 68 -4.41 6.44 -3.21
CA LEU A 68 -3.82 5.93 -4.44
C LEU A 68 -3.72 7.04 -5.48
N ASP A 69 -2.49 7.45 -5.78
CA ASP A 69 -2.14 8.33 -6.87
C ASP A 69 -0.79 7.93 -7.50
N ASP A 70 -0.42 8.63 -8.59
CA ASP A 70 0.83 8.38 -9.30
C ASP A 70 2.07 8.63 -8.43
N ALA A 71 1.98 9.56 -7.47
CA ALA A 71 3.09 9.89 -6.57
C ALA A 71 3.37 8.75 -5.58
N LEU A 72 2.31 8.14 -5.04
CA LEU A 72 2.38 6.98 -4.16
C LEU A 72 2.88 5.76 -4.91
N LEU A 73 2.35 5.50 -6.11
CA LEU A 73 2.80 4.37 -6.93
C LEU A 73 4.28 4.50 -7.29
N ALA A 74 4.71 5.69 -7.70
CA ALA A 74 6.13 5.96 -7.93
C ALA A 74 6.96 5.74 -6.66
N ASP A 75 6.49 6.15 -5.47
CA ASP A 75 7.23 5.91 -4.23
C ASP A 75 7.29 4.44 -3.83
N LEU A 76 6.24 3.65 -4.10
CA LEU A 76 6.20 2.22 -3.82
C LEU A 76 7.07 1.39 -4.77
N THR A 77 7.31 1.86 -6.00
CA THR A 77 8.05 1.12 -7.04
C THR A 77 9.48 1.63 -7.26
N ARG A 78 9.84 2.81 -6.73
CA ARG A 78 11.14 3.48 -6.97
C ARG A 78 12.34 2.84 -6.26
N ASP A 79 12.16 2.26 -5.07
CA ASP A 79 13.29 1.77 -4.25
C ASP A 79 13.21 0.26 -4.00
N MET A 80 13.87 -0.50 -4.88
CA MET A 80 14.00 -1.95 -4.76
C MET A 80 15.16 -2.36 -3.85
N ASP A 81 16.06 -1.45 -3.46
CA ASP A 81 17.18 -1.72 -2.56
C ASP A 81 16.70 -1.99 -1.13
N HIS A 82 15.50 -1.50 -0.78
CA HIS A 82 14.83 -1.69 0.51
C HIS A 82 13.79 -2.82 0.48
N GLY A 83 13.68 -3.52 -0.66
CA GLY A 83 12.92 -4.76 -0.83
C GLY A 83 11.64 -4.64 -1.67
N TRP A 84 11.31 -5.73 -2.36
CA TRP A 84 10.22 -5.86 -3.34
C TRP A 84 8.78 -5.72 -2.81
N ARG A 85 8.59 -5.58 -1.49
CA ARG A 85 7.27 -5.58 -0.85
C ARG A 85 6.42 -4.38 -1.25
N GLY A 86 7.03 -3.20 -1.38
CA GLY A 86 6.34 -1.99 -1.84
C GLY A 86 5.80 -2.15 -3.26
N ALA A 87 6.66 -2.62 -4.17
CA ALA A 87 6.30 -2.87 -5.57
C ALA A 87 5.21 -3.94 -5.72
N GLN A 88 5.26 -5.01 -4.91
CA GLN A 88 4.19 -6.01 -4.88
C GLN A 88 2.88 -5.42 -4.36
N TRP A 89 2.93 -4.58 -3.32
CA TRP A 89 1.73 -3.88 -2.84
C TRP A 89 1.17 -2.93 -3.89
N ALA A 90 2.03 -2.18 -4.60
CA ALA A 90 1.61 -1.35 -5.73
C ALA A 90 0.89 -2.16 -6.81
N ALA A 91 1.44 -3.32 -7.21
CA ALA A 91 0.80 -4.20 -8.18
C ALA A 91 -0.59 -4.64 -7.72
N LEU A 92 -0.74 -5.00 -6.45
CA LEU A 92 -2.03 -5.38 -5.88
C LEU A 92 -3.01 -4.20 -5.78
N LEU A 93 -2.55 -3.00 -5.45
CA LEU A 93 -3.38 -1.78 -5.45
C LEU A 93 -3.86 -1.43 -6.86
N ILE A 94 -3.02 -1.60 -7.88
CA ILE A 94 -3.41 -1.42 -9.28
C ILE A 94 -4.49 -2.44 -9.63
N ALA A 95 -4.26 -3.72 -9.28
CA ALA A 95 -5.23 -4.79 -9.46
C ALA A 95 -6.55 -4.50 -8.73
N LEU A 96 -6.53 -3.93 -7.53
CA LEU A 96 -7.75 -3.59 -6.78
C LEU A 96 -8.43 -2.33 -7.31
N SER A 97 -7.68 -1.34 -7.81
CA SER A 97 -8.24 -0.11 -8.37
C SER A 97 -9.01 -0.36 -9.67
N GLY A 98 -8.56 -1.31 -10.48
CA GLY A 98 -9.13 -1.55 -11.80
C GLY A 98 -8.73 -0.52 -12.86
N ASP A 99 -7.85 0.43 -12.55
CA ASP A 99 -7.45 1.50 -13.44
C ASP A 99 -6.16 1.16 -14.19
N ALA A 100 -6.30 0.87 -15.49
CA ALA A 100 -5.18 0.50 -16.35
C ALA A 100 -4.14 1.62 -16.51
N ARG A 101 -4.49 2.89 -16.23
CA ARG A 101 -3.55 4.02 -16.34
C ARG A 101 -2.33 3.86 -15.42
N HIS A 102 -2.48 3.10 -14.35
CA HIS A 102 -1.43 2.90 -13.35
C HIS A 102 -0.44 1.78 -13.70
N LEU A 103 -0.75 0.92 -14.69
CA LEU A 103 0.12 -0.19 -15.09
C LEU A 103 1.58 0.20 -15.41
N PRO A 104 1.86 1.33 -16.09
CA PRO A 104 3.24 1.71 -16.41
C PRO A 104 4.15 1.88 -15.19
N HIS A 105 3.60 2.13 -14.00
CA HIS A 105 4.41 2.22 -12.76
C HIS A 105 5.08 0.89 -12.40
N LEU A 106 4.63 -0.25 -12.96
CA LEU A 106 5.19 -1.57 -12.70
C LEU A 106 6.33 -1.94 -13.65
N ASP A 107 6.55 -1.21 -14.74
CA ASP A 107 7.43 -1.67 -15.83
C ASP A 107 8.87 -1.94 -15.38
N ALA A 108 9.40 -1.10 -14.48
CA ALA A 108 10.74 -1.26 -13.92
C ALA A 108 10.88 -2.44 -12.94
N VAL A 109 9.78 -2.89 -12.34
CA VAL A 109 9.77 -3.89 -11.25
C VAL A 109 9.12 -5.22 -11.65
N ARG A 110 8.48 -5.28 -12.82
CA ARG A 110 7.73 -6.42 -13.34
C ARG A 110 8.56 -7.70 -13.44
N GLY A 111 9.86 -7.59 -13.74
CA GLY A 111 10.77 -8.74 -13.81
C GLY A 111 11.27 -9.25 -12.46
N HIS A 112 10.97 -8.57 -11.35
CA HIS A 112 11.42 -9.01 -10.04
C HIS A 112 10.62 -10.21 -9.56
N ARG A 113 11.28 -11.30 -9.14
CA ARG A 113 10.65 -12.59 -8.74
C ARG A 113 9.53 -12.46 -7.70
N GLY A 114 9.64 -11.50 -6.78
CA GLY A 114 8.63 -11.22 -5.75
C GLY A 114 7.40 -10.45 -6.25
N VAL A 115 7.49 -9.82 -7.43
CA VAL A 115 6.47 -8.92 -8.00
C VAL A 115 5.85 -9.51 -9.26
N GLU A 116 6.62 -10.22 -10.07
CA GLU A 116 6.26 -10.76 -11.39
C GLU A 116 4.84 -11.35 -11.45
N TRP A 117 4.52 -12.27 -10.55
CA TRP A 117 3.19 -12.87 -10.51
C TRP A 117 2.09 -11.85 -10.18
N THR A 118 2.33 -10.95 -9.22
CA THR A 118 1.34 -9.93 -8.80
C THR A 118 1.16 -8.87 -9.88
N ALA A 119 2.22 -8.52 -10.61
CA ALA A 119 2.14 -7.64 -11.77
C ALA A 119 1.28 -8.27 -12.88
N GLY A 120 1.48 -9.55 -13.18
CA GLY A 120 0.63 -10.28 -14.13
C GLY A 120 -0.84 -10.37 -13.68
N LEU A 121 -1.08 -10.54 -12.37
CA LEU A 121 -2.43 -10.46 -11.80
C LEU A 121 -3.04 -9.07 -11.98
N ALA A 122 -2.26 -8.00 -11.80
CA ALA A 122 -2.72 -6.63 -12.04
C ALA A 122 -3.12 -6.41 -13.49
N ASP A 123 -2.31 -6.83 -14.46
CA ASP A 123 -2.66 -6.72 -15.89
C ASP A 123 -3.97 -7.45 -16.19
N ALA A 124 -4.14 -8.67 -15.65
CA ALA A 124 -5.35 -9.46 -15.85
C ALA A 124 -6.59 -8.80 -15.23
N ALA A 125 -6.44 -8.23 -14.03
CA ALA A 125 -7.54 -7.62 -13.28
C ALA A 125 -8.01 -6.27 -13.84
N VAL A 126 -7.15 -5.54 -14.56
CA VAL A 126 -7.52 -4.29 -15.26
C VAL A 126 -7.97 -4.52 -16.71
N HIS A 127 -7.66 -5.69 -17.30
CA HIS A 127 -8.10 -6.09 -18.65
C HIS A 127 -9.05 -7.30 -18.61
N PRO A 128 -10.34 -7.10 -18.28
CA PRO A 128 -11.29 -8.20 -18.06
C PRO A 128 -11.60 -9.06 -19.31
N LYS A 129 -11.12 -8.67 -20.50
CA LYS A 129 -11.28 -9.41 -21.76
C LYS A 129 -10.08 -10.27 -22.14
N ALA A 130 -8.97 -10.20 -21.37
CA ALA A 130 -7.80 -11.02 -21.62
C ALA A 130 -8.03 -12.45 -21.13
N ALA A 131 -7.45 -13.46 -21.79
CA ALA A 131 -7.56 -14.87 -21.37
C ALA A 131 -7.03 -15.12 -19.94
N SER A 132 -6.13 -14.28 -19.44
CA SER A 132 -5.64 -14.32 -18.06
C SER A 132 -6.67 -13.88 -17.01
N ALA A 133 -7.74 -13.19 -17.43
CA ALA A 133 -8.83 -12.74 -16.56
C ALA A 133 -9.65 -13.91 -16.00
N ASP A 134 -9.59 -15.09 -16.63
CA ASP A 134 -10.29 -16.30 -16.19
C ASP A 134 -9.64 -17.00 -14.98
N SER A 135 -8.48 -16.52 -14.54
CA SER A 135 -7.83 -17.05 -13.34
C SER A 135 -8.67 -16.80 -12.09
N ARG A 136 -8.70 -17.78 -11.17
CA ARG A 136 -9.49 -17.67 -9.93
C ARG A 136 -9.06 -16.50 -9.06
N CYS A 137 -7.76 -16.21 -8.99
CA CYS A 137 -7.24 -15.03 -8.29
C CYS A 137 -7.77 -13.73 -8.89
N CYS A 138 -7.87 -13.61 -10.22
CA CYS A 138 -8.41 -12.41 -10.87
C CYS A 138 -9.88 -12.20 -10.50
N ARG A 139 -10.70 -13.25 -10.53
CA ARG A 139 -12.10 -13.17 -10.06
C ARG A 139 -12.20 -12.70 -8.61
N LEU A 140 -11.40 -13.30 -7.71
CA LEU A 140 -11.38 -12.91 -6.30
C LEU A 140 -10.96 -11.45 -6.08
N ILE A 141 -10.01 -10.93 -6.88
CA ILE A 141 -9.64 -9.50 -6.85
C ILE A 141 -10.80 -8.61 -7.27
N VAL A 142 -11.55 -8.99 -8.31
CA VAL A 142 -12.73 -8.25 -8.78
C VAL A 142 -13.86 -8.28 -7.75
N ASP A 143 -14.09 -9.43 -7.11
CA ASP A 143 -15.07 -9.56 -6.02
C ASP A 143 -14.69 -8.67 -4.83
N LEU A 144 -13.43 -8.71 -4.41
CA LEU A 144 -12.91 -7.88 -3.33
C LEU A 144 -12.99 -6.38 -3.69
N ARG A 145 -12.67 -6.00 -4.93
CA ARG A 145 -12.85 -4.62 -5.42
C ARG A 145 -14.30 -4.18 -5.28
N THR A 146 -15.25 -5.05 -5.64
CA THR A 146 -16.68 -4.76 -5.54
C THR A 146 -17.12 -4.56 -4.08
N GLN A 147 -16.62 -5.40 -3.17
CA GLN A 147 -16.85 -5.23 -1.73
C GLN A 147 -16.32 -3.87 -1.23
N LEU A 148 -15.07 -3.52 -1.60
CA LEU A 148 -14.43 -2.27 -1.19
C LEU A 148 -15.11 -1.02 -1.75
N ALA A 149 -15.64 -1.08 -2.97
CA ALA A 149 -16.33 0.04 -3.61
C ALA A 149 -17.63 0.45 -2.87
N SER A 150 -18.23 -0.47 -2.13
CA SER A 150 -19.43 -0.20 -1.32
C SER A 150 -19.14 0.50 0.02
N LEU A 151 -17.87 0.65 0.38
CA LEU A 151 -17.45 1.20 1.66
C LEU A 151 -17.31 2.73 1.62
N PRO A 152 -17.60 3.44 2.72
CA PRO A 152 -17.39 4.88 2.79
C PRO A 152 -15.91 5.21 2.65
N ARG A 153 -15.56 6.33 2.02
CA ARG A 153 -14.14 6.71 1.89
C ARG A 153 -13.56 7.06 3.26
N VAL A 154 -12.40 6.51 3.57
CA VAL A 154 -11.63 6.86 4.78
C VAL A 154 -10.70 8.02 4.43
N ALA A 155 -10.67 9.04 5.30
CA ALA A 155 -9.72 10.13 5.15
C ALA A 155 -8.34 9.68 5.67
N VAL A 156 -7.44 9.32 4.75
CA VAL A 156 -6.02 9.09 5.03
C VAL A 156 -5.22 10.25 4.43
N ARG A 157 -4.24 10.77 5.16
CA ARG A 157 -3.31 11.79 4.65
C ARG A 157 -1.88 11.32 4.85
N LEU A 158 -1.14 11.23 3.74
CA LEU A 158 0.29 10.96 3.76
C LEU A 158 1.04 12.29 3.88
N ARG A 159 2.03 12.36 4.78
CA ARG A 159 2.84 13.56 4.97
C ARG A 159 3.79 13.72 3.79
N LYS A 160 4.00 14.97 3.35
CA LYS A 160 5.09 15.30 2.43
C LYS A 160 6.41 15.35 3.20
N PRO A 161 7.55 14.95 2.60
CA PRO A 161 8.85 15.07 3.24
C PRO A 161 9.20 16.55 3.42
N SER A 162 9.89 16.86 4.51
CA SER A 162 10.43 18.21 4.74
C SER A 162 11.47 18.54 3.65
N PRO A 163 11.53 19.80 3.18
CA PRO A 163 12.56 20.24 2.24
C PRO A 163 13.98 19.90 2.72
N PRO A 164 14.91 19.51 1.83
CA PRO A 164 16.27 19.12 2.22
C PRO A 164 17.01 20.19 3.03
N GLU A 165 16.77 21.46 2.71
CA GLU A 165 17.33 22.61 3.42
C GLU A 165 16.86 22.69 4.87
N ILE A 166 15.57 22.43 5.11
CA ILE A 166 15.00 22.39 6.47
C ILE A 166 15.59 21.22 7.24
N VAL A 167 15.67 20.04 6.62
CA VAL A 167 16.29 18.85 7.25
C VAL A 167 17.76 19.12 7.61
N ALA A 168 18.52 19.74 6.72
CA ALA A 168 19.92 20.10 6.94
C ALA A 168 20.07 21.14 8.06
N ALA A 169 19.21 22.16 8.09
CA ALA A 169 19.20 23.19 9.11
C ALA A 169 18.85 22.60 10.50
N THR A 170 17.82 21.76 10.59
CA THR A 170 17.44 21.06 11.81
C THR A 170 18.59 20.17 12.30
N ALA A 171 19.21 19.38 11.42
CA ALA A 171 20.35 18.55 11.79
C ALA A 171 21.55 19.38 12.29
N ALA A 172 21.83 20.53 11.66
CA ALA A 172 22.87 21.44 12.09
C ALA A 172 22.57 22.04 13.47
N ALA A 173 21.32 22.44 13.72
CA ALA A 173 20.85 22.97 15.00
C ALA A 173 20.96 21.92 16.12
N VAL A 174 20.55 20.68 15.88
CA VAL A 174 20.70 19.55 16.81
C VAL A 174 22.17 19.31 17.14
N ARG A 175 23.06 19.25 16.12
CA ARG A 175 24.51 19.09 16.34
C ARG A 175 25.11 20.28 17.10
N ALA A 176 24.62 21.49 16.90
CA ALA A 176 25.08 22.66 17.64
C ALA A 176 24.64 22.61 19.11
N ALA A 177 23.41 22.17 19.41
CA ALA A 177 22.92 21.97 20.76
C ALA A 177 23.73 20.90 21.52
N TYR A 178 23.99 19.76 20.88
CA TYR A 178 24.86 18.72 21.45
C TYR A 178 26.27 19.24 21.73
N ARG A 179 26.88 20.01 20.81
CA ARG A 179 28.21 20.61 21.00
C ARG A 179 28.27 21.60 22.17
N ARG A 180 27.15 22.22 22.53
CA ARG A 180 27.04 23.11 23.70
C ARG A 180 26.68 22.36 24.99
N GLY A 181 26.53 21.04 24.95
CA GLY A 181 26.12 20.22 26.09
C GLY A 181 24.63 20.27 26.43
N ASP A 182 23.80 20.93 25.60
CA ASP A 182 22.37 21.09 25.86
C ASP A 182 21.56 19.97 25.20
N VAL A 183 21.52 18.84 25.90
CA VAL A 183 20.81 17.62 25.46
C VAL A 183 19.29 17.83 25.44
N ALA A 184 18.74 18.61 26.36
CA ALA A 184 17.31 18.86 26.42
C ALA A 184 16.82 19.62 25.18
N THR A 185 17.55 20.68 24.79
CA THR A 185 17.28 21.43 23.55
C THR A 185 17.52 20.58 22.31
N ALA A 186 18.57 19.75 22.28
CA ALA A 186 18.80 18.85 21.16
C ALA A 186 17.64 17.85 20.94
N LEU A 187 17.10 17.29 22.03
CA LEU A 187 15.95 16.37 21.99
C LEU A 187 14.65 17.08 21.63
N ALA A 188 14.44 18.32 22.09
CA ALA A 188 13.27 19.11 21.71
C ALA A 188 13.26 19.38 20.20
N ILE A 189 14.39 19.87 19.64
CA ILE A 189 14.52 20.14 18.20
C ILE A 189 14.37 18.87 17.35
N ALA A 190 14.83 17.72 17.85
CA ALA A 190 14.74 16.46 17.10
C ALA A 190 13.34 15.82 17.11
N ARG A 191 12.41 16.31 17.95
CA ARG A 191 11.04 15.78 18.07
C ARG A 191 9.99 16.59 17.31
N ASP A 192 10.32 17.83 16.93
CA ASP A 192 9.52 18.70 16.06
C ASP A 192 9.70 18.33 14.57
#